data_AF-A0A0Q9TP59-F1
#
_entry.id   AF-A0A0Q9TP59-F1
#
_cell.length_a   1.000
_cell.length_b   1.000
_cell.length_c   1.000
_cell.angle_alpha   90.00
_cell.angle_beta   90.00
_cell.angle_gamma   90.00
#
_symmetry.space_group_name_H-M   'P 1'
#
loop_
_entity.id
_entity.type
_entity.pdbx_description
1 polymer ?
#
loop_
_entity_poly.entity_id
_entity_poly.type
_entity_poly.pdbx_seq_one_letter_code
_entity_poly.pdbx_strand_id
1 'polypeptide(L)' 'MPTDHHLTCPFCSGDDVTPFPDPTAAWSCLDCARVFRVELVQPASVTGWGILRVVLPTPAVRTAAA' A
#
# COMPACT_ATOMS: atom_id res chain seq x y z
N MET A 1 5.10 -5.86 22.79
CA MET A 1 4.95 -6.29 21.39
C MET A 1 4.59 -5.03 20.62
N PRO A 2 5.43 -4.49 19.72
CA PRO A 2 4.98 -3.36 18.90
C PRO A 2 3.93 -3.89 17.93
N THR A 3 2.69 -3.49 18.15
CA THR A 3 1.48 -3.86 17.40
C THR A 3 1.34 -3.06 16.09
N ASP A 4 2.35 -2.28 15.74
CA ASP A 4 2.24 -1.21 14.77
C ASP A 4 2.55 -1.70 13.35
N HIS A 5 1.58 -2.40 12.75
CA HIS A 5 1.53 -2.62 11.30
C HIS A 5 0.61 -1.58 10.66
N HIS A 6 0.86 -0.30 10.93
CA HIS A 6 0.07 0.77 10.36
C HIS A 6 0.52 1.03 8.92
N LEU A 7 -0.04 0.28 7.98
CA LEU A 7 -0.11 0.74 6.60
C LEU A 7 -1.08 1.92 6.57
N THR A 8 -0.58 3.08 6.18
CA THR A 8 -1.40 4.28 6.01
C THR A 8 -1.74 4.49 4.55
N CYS A 9 -2.94 4.99 4.29
CA CYS A 9 -3.36 5.36 2.95
C CYS A 9 -2.47 6.53 2.45
N PRO A 10 -1.81 6.40 1.29
CA PRO A 10 -0.91 7.45 0.78
C PRO A 10 -1.66 8.70 0.31
N PHE A 11 -3.00 8.66 0.27
CA PHE A 11 -3.84 9.75 -0.25
C PHE A 11 -4.54 10.56 0.83
N CYS A 12 -5.08 9.90 1.86
CA CYS A 12 -5.80 10.56 2.95
C CYS A 12 -5.11 10.40 4.32
N SER A 13 -3.99 9.65 4.38
CA SER A 13 -3.30 9.30 5.63
C SER A 13 -4.14 8.51 6.63
N GLY A 14 -5.28 7.95 6.20
CA GLY A 14 -6.12 7.09 7.04
C GLY A 14 -5.52 5.70 7.22
N ASP A 15 -5.82 5.07 8.36
CA ASP A 15 -5.31 3.76 8.74
C ASP A 15 -6.27 2.61 8.38
N ASP A 16 -7.51 2.92 7.97
CA ASP A 16 -8.51 1.92 7.56
C ASP A 16 -8.24 1.42 6.14
N VAL A 17 -7.14 0.68 5.99
CA VAL A 17 -6.73 0.02 4.74
C VAL A 17 -6.92 -1.49 4.84
N THR A 18 -7.56 -2.05 3.83
CA THR A 18 -7.92 -3.47 3.79
C THR A 18 -7.38 -4.13 2.53
N PRO A 19 -6.78 -5.33 2.63
CA PRO A 19 -6.34 -6.08 1.46
C PRO A 19 -7.54 -6.59 0.66
N PHE A 20 -7.44 -6.54 -0.67
CA PHE A 20 -8.35 -7.26 -1.55
C PHE A 20 -8.03 -8.77 -1.49
N PRO A 21 -9.03 -9.66 -1.61
CA PRO A 21 -8.82 -11.12 -1.64
C PRO A 21 -8.14 -11.63 -2.93
N ASP A 22 -7.89 -10.75 -3.89
CA ASP A 22 -7.34 -11.05 -5.20
C ASP A 22 -5.79 -11.16 -5.16
N PRO A 23 -5.15 -12.05 -5.95
CA PRO A 23 -3.69 -12.23 -5.95
C PRO A 23 -2.89 -11.01 -6.45
N THR A 24 -3.55 -9.92 -6.82
CA THR A 24 -2.91 -8.71 -7.35
C THR A 24 -2.23 -7.80 -6.32
N ALA A 25 -2.22 -8.17 -5.03
CA ALA A 25 -1.69 -7.34 -3.93
C ALA A 25 -2.31 -5.94 -3.91
N ALA A 26 -3.60 -5.84 -4.25
CA ALA A 26 -4.38 -4.61 -4.20
C ALA A 26 -4.92 -4.39 -2.79
N TRP A 27 -4.93 -3.13 -2.35
CA TRP A 27 -5.41 -2.68 -1.05
C TRP A 27 -6.36 -1.50 -1.26
N SER A 28 -7.41 -1.43 -0.45
CA SER A 28 -8.39 -0.36 -0.49
C SER A 28 -8.50 0.35 0.84
N CYS A 29 -8.52 1.68 0.80
CA CYS A 29 -8.82 2.50 1.97
C CYS A 29 -10.34 2.71 2.09
N LEU A 30 -10.92 2.42 3.26
CA LEU A 30 -12.34 2.57 3.52
C LEU A 30 -12.74 4.03 3.78
N ASP A 31 -11.81 4.88 4.24
CA ASP A 31 -12.08 6.31 4.46
C ASP A 31 -12.27 7.09 3.16
N CYS A 32 -11.36 6.87 2.19
CA CYS A 32 -11.34 7.64 0.95
C CYS A 32 -11.70 6.82 -0.30
N ALA A 33 -12.08 5.55 -0.13
CA ALA A 33 -12.47 4.62 -1.19
C ALA A 33 -11.45 4.43 -2.32
N ARG A 34 -10.16 4.74 -2.07
CA ARG A 34 -9.09 4.58 -3.06
C ARG A 34 -8.45 3.21 -2.99
N VAL A 35 -8.18 2.65 -4.17
CA VAL A 35 -7.46 1.38 -4.33
C VAL A 35 -6.03 1.67 -4.80
N PHE A 36 -5.05 1.01 -4.18
CA PHE A 36 -3.64 1.08 -4.53
C PHE A 36 -3.01 -0.30 -4.44
N ARG A 37 -1.84 -0.46 -5.06
CA ARG A 37 -1.07 -1.72 -4.97
C ARG A 37 -0.02 -1.61 -3.88
N VAL A 38 0.29 -2.72 -3.25
CA VAL A 38 1.43 -2.86 -2.35
C VAL A 38 2.37 -3.94 -2.87
N GLU A 39 3.64 -3.82 -2.53
CA GLU A 39 4.67 -4.82 -2.73
C GLU A 39 5.23 -5.30 -1.39
N LEU A 40 5.64 -6.55 -1.34
CA LEU A 40 6.34 -7.12 -0.19
C LEU A 40 7.82 -6.76 -0.29
N VAL A 41 8.27 -5.86 0.59
CA VAL A 41 9.67 -5.46 0.70
C VAL A 41 10.47 -6.48 1.49
N GLN A 42 9.87 -6.99 2.57
CA GLN A 42 10.50 -7.99 3.42
C GLN A 42 9.45 -9.04 3.81
N PRO A 43 9.69 -10.34 3.59
CA PRO A 43 8.77 -11.37 4.03
C PRO A 43 8.66 -11.39 5.55
N ALA A 44 7.47 -11.75 6.04
CA ALA A 44 7.30 -12.03 7.45
C ALA A 44 8.24 -13.18 7.85
N SER A 45 8.95 -12.98 8.95
CA SER A 45 9.79 -14.00 9.55
C SER A 45 9.05 -14.66 10.70
N VAL A 46 9.54 -15.80 11.20
CA VAL A 46 8.97 -16.47 12.37
C VAL A 46 8.99 -15.54 13.61
N THR A 47 9.91 -14.58 13.63
CA THR A 47 10.10 -13.61 14.73
C THR A 47 9.44 -12.26 14.50
N GLY A 48 8.79 -12.01 13.35
CA GLY A 48 8.28 -10.68 13.04
C GLY A 48 7.47 -10.60 11.75
N TRP A 49 6.83 -9.47 11.56
CA TRP A 49 5.91 -9.26 10.43
C TRP A 49 6.66 -8.85 9.16
N GLY A 50 5.98 -9.01 8.02
CA GLY A 50 6.51 -8.59 6.74
C GLY A 50 6.39 -7.08 6.56
N ILE A 51 7.33 -6.49 5.83
CA ILE A 51 7.28 -5.08 5.46
C ILE A 51 6.61 -4.96 4.10
N LEU A 52 5.52 -4.20 4.05
CA LEU A 52 4.79 -3.87 2.83
C LEU A 52 5.05 -2.42 2.45
N ARG A 53 5.16 -2.13 1.17
CA ARG A 53 5.31 -0.78 0.63
C ARG A 53 4.25 -0.50 -0.42
N VAL A 54 3.68 0.70 -0.41
CA VAL A 54 2.78 1.15 -1.47
C VAL A 54 3.55 1.33 -2.77
N VAL A 55 3.07 0.70 -3.84
CA VAL A 55 3.51 0.95 -5.22
C VAL A 55 2.65 2.09 -5.75
N LEU A 56 3.17 3.31 -5.62
CA LEU A 56 2.55 4.47 -6.27
C LEU A 56 2.77 4.36 -7.78
N PRO A 57 1.73 4.54 -8.60
CA PRO A 57 1.95 4.70 -10.03
C PRO A 57 2.81 5.95 -10.21
N THR A 58 4.04 5.76 -10.69
CA THR A 58 4.90 6.88 -11.06
C THR A 58 4.08 7.73 -12.03
N PRO A 59 3.83 9.02 -11.76
CA PRO A 59 3.17 9.86 -12.73
C PRO A 59 4.05 9.79 -13.98
N ALA A 60 3.52 9.21 -15.05
CA ALA A 60 4.19 9.22 -16.33
C ALA A 60 4.48 10.69 -16.62
N VAL A 61 5.76 11.06 -16.62
CA VAL A 61 6.19 12.39 -17.05
C VAL A 61 5.58 12.55 -18.43
N ARG A 62 4.51 13.34 -18.52
CA ARG A 62 3.97 13.78 -19.78
C ARG A 62 5.06 14.68 -20.34
N THR A 63 5.91 14.11 -21.18
CA THR A 63 6.80 14.89 -22.03
C THR A 63 5.88 15.73 -22.92
N ALA A 64 5.56 16.94 -22.47
CA ALA A 64 4.91 17.94 -23.29
C ALA A 64 5.93 18.30 -24.36
N ALA A 65 5.74 17.74 -25.56
CA ALA A 65 6.44 18.19 -26.74
C ALA A 65 5.95 19.61 -27.05
N ALA A 66 6.89 20.55 -27.12
CA ALA A 66 6.73 21.89 -27.67
C ALA A 66 7.54 22.00 -28.95
#